data_AF-A0A1V2M0J4-F1
#
_entry.id   AF-A0A1V2M0J4-F1
#
_cell.length_a   1.000
_cell.length_b   1.000
_cell.length_c   1.000
_cell.angle_alpha   90.00
_cell.angle_beta   90.00
_cell.angle_gamma   90.00
#
_symmetry.space_group_name_H-M   'P 1'
#
loop_
_entity.id
_entity.type
_entity.pdbx_description
1 polymer ?
#
loop_
_entity_poly.entity_id
_entity_poly.type
_entity_poly.pdbx_seq_one_letter_code
_entity_poly.pdbx_strand_id
1 'polypeptide(L)'
;MVYNIEKYRGQKIKIQGFYQEFVIPMQGISRVLMIPDATACCESGMLLKWNTNMPETFPIQNQKIEIVGTYNNHIEDDLIYYYIDVESMTII
;
A
#
# COMPACT_ATOMS: atom_id res chain seq x y z
N MET A 1 4.14 13.34 -12.61
CA MET A 1 2.70 13.05 -12.81
C MET A 1 2.60 11.80 -13.67
N VAL A 2 2.29 10.63 -13.09
CA VAL A 2 2.19 9.36 -13.81
C VAL A 2 0.87 9.35 -14.58
N TYR A 3 0.94 9.67 -15.87
CA TYR A 3 -0.20 9.93 -16.76
C TYR A 3 -1.04 8.68 -17.11
N ASN A 4 -0.81 7.53 -16.47
CA ASN A 4 -1.51 6.30 -16.85
C ASN A 4 -1.47 5.22 -15.76
N ILE A 5 -1.73 5.61 -14.51
CA ILE A 5 -1.74 4.66 -13.39
C ILE A 5 -2.77 3.53 -13.59
N GLU A 6 -3.84 3.79 -14.34
CA GLU A 6 -4.86 2.81 -14.70
C GLU A 6 -4.33 1.65 -15.56
N LYS A 7 -3.27 1.86 -16.36
CA LYS A 7 -2.63 0.75 -17.11
C LYS A 7 -1.97 -0.28 -16.21
N TYR A 8 -1.65 0.09 -14.97
CA TYR A 8 -1.07 -0.82 -13.98
C TYR A 8 -2.13 -1.50 -13.12
N ARG A 9 -3.42 -1.15 -13.30
CA ARG A 9 -4.53 -1.80 -12.61
C ARG A 9 -4.59 -3.27 -13.02
N GLY A 10 -4.61 -4.16 -12.04
CA GLY A 10 -4.58 -5.61 -12.23
C GLY A 10 -3.18 -6.17 -12.52
N GLN A 11 -2.13 -5.33 -12.60
CA GLN A 11 -0.77 -5.83 -12.71
C GLN A 11 -0.21 -6.23 -11.34
N LYS A 12 0.53 -7.33 -11.34
CA LYS A 12 1.29 -7.77 -10.18
C LYS A 12 2.54 -6.91 -10.05
N ILE A 13 2.67 -6.24 -8.92
CA ILE A 13 3.80 -5.39 -8.60
C ILE A 13 4.54 -5.93 -7.39
N LYS A 14 5.84 -5.67 -7.38
CA LYS A 14 6.73 -5.91 -6.25
C LYS A 14 7.27 -4.57 -5.81
N ILE A 15 7.01 -4.19 -4.56
CA ILE A 15 7.39 -2.88 -4.03
C ILE A 15 8.01 -2.99 -2.64
N GLN A 16 8.99 -2.15 -2.38
CA GLN A 16 9.66 -2.05 -1.10
C GLN A 16 9.40 -0.68 -0.50
N GLY A 17 9.19 -0.63 0.81
CA GLY A 17 8.93 0.62 1.52
C GLY A 17 8.91 0.42 3.02
N PHE A 18 8.48 1.44 3.73
CA PHE A 18 8.32 1.42 5.18
C PHE A 18 6.86 1.19 5.55
N TYR A 19 6.61 0.25 6.44
CA TYR A 19 5.28 -0.03 6.95
C TYR A 19 4.83 1.07 7.92
N GLN A 20 3.64 1.63 7.70
CA GLN A 20 3.02 2.55 8.64
C GLN A 20 1.54 2.22 8.85
N GLU A 21 1.07 2.51 10.06
CA GLU A 21 -0.32 2.33 10.45
C GLU A 21 -0.88 3.65 10.96
N PHE A 22 -2.04 4.02 10.45
CA PHE A 22 -2.77 5.22 10.84
C PHE A 22 -4.08 4.78 11.46
N VAL A 23 -4.30 5.18 12.71
CA VAL A 23 -5.58 4.96 13.39
C VAL A 23 -6.53 6.07 12.96
N ILE A 24 -7.48 5.73 12.09
CA ILE A 24 -8.48 6.68 11.61
C ILE A 24 -9.72 6.54 12.50
N PRO A 25 -10.12 7.61 13.22
CA PRO A 25 -11.34 7.56 14.01
C PRO A 25 -12.52 7.22 13.10
N MET A 26 -13.37 6.28 13.53
CA MET A 26 -14.54 5.75 12.80
C MET A 26 -14.26 4.76 11.66
N GLN A 27 -13.06 4.69 11.08
CA GLN A 27 -12.71 3.76 9.98
C GLN A 27 -11.76 2.62 10.38
N GLY A 28 -11.13 2.70 11.57
CA GLY A 28 -10.23 1.66 12.07
C GLY A 28 -8.76 1.91 11.70
N ILE A 29 -7.96 0.84 11.67
CA ILE A 29 -6.51 0.92 11.41
C ILE A 29 -6.28 0.84 9.90
N SER A 30 -5.85 1.96 9.31
CA SER A 30 -5.40 2.01 7.92
C SER A 30 -3.92 1.71 7.82
N ARG A 31 -3.56 0.75 6.97
CA ARG A 31 -2.18 0.28 6.79
C ARG A 31 -1.66 0.80 5.46
N VAL A 32 -0.51 1.45 5.51
CA VAL A 32 0.07 2.16 4.38
C VAL A 32 1.53 1.74 4.22
N LEU A 33 1.93 1.49 2.98
CA LEU A 33 3.33 1.41 2.61
C LEU A 33 3.81 2.80 2.21
N MET A 34 4.72 3.36 3.00
CA MET A 34 5.44 4.58 2.67
C MET A 34 6.59 4.23 1.74
N ILE A 35 6.51 4.69 0.50
CA ILE A 35 7.57 4.44 -0.49
C ILE A 35 8.46 5.68 -0.49
N PRO A 36 9.70 5.59 0.04
CA PRO A 36 10.62 6.71 0.00
C PRO A 36 11.01 6.94 -1.46
N ASP A 37 10.57 8.05 -2.03
CA ASP A 37 11.05 8.46 -3.35
C ASP A 37 12.51 8.93 -3.20
N ALA A 38 13.37 8.65 -4.19
CA ALA A 38 14.80 8.99 -4.15
C ALA A 38 15.08 10.50 -3.97
N THR A 39 14.03 11.34 -4.07
CA THR A 39 14.07 12.79 -3.92
C THR A 39 13.42 13.35 -2.64
N ALA A 40 12.81 12.50 -1.78
CA ALA A 40 12.24 12.84 -0.47
C ALA A 40 11.27 14.04 -0.40
N CYS A 41 10.81 14.60 -1.53
CA CYS A 41 9.99 15.81 -1.56
C CYS A 41 8.49 15.51 -1.49
N CYS A 42 8.08 14.33 -1.96
CA CYS A 42 6.70 13.86 -1.94
C CYS A 42 6.68 12.37 -1.57
N GLU A 43 6.62 12.06 -0.28
CA GLU A 43 6.37 10.68 0.17
C GLU A 43 4.99 10.25 -0.36
N SER A 44 4.97 9.16 -1.13
CA SER A 44 3.71 8.58 -1.63
C SER A 44 3.34 7.38 -0.77
N GLY A 45 2.29 7.54 0.02
CA GLY A 45 1.69 6.44 0.78
C GLY A 45 0.77 5.61 -0.11
N MET A 46 0.94 4.30 -0.11
CA MET A 46 0.06 3.37 -0.83
C MET A 46 -0.67 2.45 0.15
N LEU A 47 -2.01 2.39 0.03
CA LEU A 47 -2.84 1.58 0.92
C LEU A 47 -2.60 0.09 0.70
N LEU A 48 -2.60 -0.68 1.78
CA LEU A 48 -2.44 -2.13 1.76
C LEU A 48 -3.76 -2.81 2.17
N LYS A 49 -4.28 -3.68 1.31
CA LYS A 49 -5.44 -4.52 1.60
C LYS A 49 -5.03 -6.00 1.54
N TRP A 50 -5.50 -6.78 2.51
CA TRP A 50 -5.32 -8.23 2.54
C TRP A 50 -6.70 -8.88 2.38
N ASN A 51 -7.00 -9.42 1.20
CA ASN A 51 -8.28 -10.10 0.97
C ASN A 51 -8.27 -11.57 1.40
N THR A 52 -7.14 -12.26 1.25
CA THR A 52 -7.09 -13.73 1.41
C THR A 52 -6.07 -14.20 2.46
N ASN A 53 -4.94 -13.50 2.61
CA ASN A 53 -3.83 -13.93 3.48
C ASN A 53 -3.44 -12.83 4.46
N MET A 54 -4.35 -12.45 5.36
CA MET A 54 -4.03 -11.49 6.41
C MET A 54 -3.00 -12.11 7.36
N PRO A 55 -1.83 -11.48 7.57
CA PRO A 55 -0.82 -12.01 8.46
C PRO A 55 -1.33 -11.97 9.91
N GLU A 56 -1.00 -13.00 10.69
CA GLU A 56 -1.31 -13.04 12.13
C GLU A 56 -0.57 -11.94 12.90
N THR A 57 0.63 -11.59 12.43
CA THR A 57 1.47 -10.54 12.99
C THR A 57 1.85 -9.53 11.91
N PHE A 58 1.51 -8.26 12.13
CA PHE A 58 1.91 -7.16 11.27
C PHE A 58 3.33 -6.68 11.60
N PRO A 59 4.04 -6.05 10.64
CA PRO A 59 5.33 -5.42 10.90
C PRO A 59 5.18 -4.29 11.92
N ILE A 60 6.27 -3.94 12.61
CA ILE A 60 6.26 -2.76 13.47
C ILE A 60 6.28 -1.47 12.63
N GLN A 61 5.82 -0.36 13.21
CA GLN A 61 5.89 0.95 12.56
C GLN A 61 7.30 1.27 12.07
N ASN A 62 7.38 1.85 10.87
CA ASN A 62 8.60 2.24 10.20
C ASN A 62 9.56 1.08 9.86
N GLN A 63 9.09 -0.17 9.92
CA GLN A 63 9.86 -1.33 9.49
C GLN A 63 9.90 -1.42 7.97
N LYS A 64 11.08 -1.72 7.43
CA LYS A 64 11.24 -1.91 5.99
C LYS A 64 10.64 -3.26 5.60
N ILE A 65 9.74 -3.22 4.63
CA ILE A 65 9.05 -4.40 4.13
C ILE A 65 9.05 -4.42 2.61
N GLU A 66 8.97 -5.62 2.08
CA GLU A 66 8.76 -5.94 0.68
C GLU A 66 7.39 -6.57 0.51
N ILE A 67 6.59 -6.03 -0.41
CA ILE A 67 5.24 -6.48 -0.69
C ILE A 67 5.17 -6.91 -2.14
N VAL A 68 4.59 -8.10 -2.35
CA VAL A 68 4.19 -8.59 -3.65
C VAL A 68 2.68 -8.67 -3.66
N GLY A 69 2.06 -8.01 -4.64
CA GLY A 69 0.62 -7.95 -4.72
C GLY A 69 0.13 -7.37 -6.02
N THR A 70 -1.19 -7.28 -6.16
CA THR A 70 -1.82 -6.74 -7.36
C THR A 70 -2.23 -5.29 -7.11
N TYR A 71 -1.77 -4.39 -7.97
CA TYR A 71 -2.16 -2.99 -7.89
C TYR A 71 -3.61 -2.81 -8.36
N ASN A 72 -4.43 -2.13 -7.57
CA ASN A 72 -5.82 -1.89 -7.91
C ASN A 72 -6.31 -0.53 -7.38
N ASN A 73 -7.47 -0.11 -7.85
CA ASN A 73 -8.17 1.05 -7.34
C ASN A 73 -9.66 0.79 -7.21
N HIS A 74 -10.30 1.58 -6.35
CA HIS A 74 -11.74 1.67 -6.25
C HIS A 74 -12.14 3.13 -6.18
N ILE A 75 -13.33 3.43 -6.67
CA ILE A 75 -13.90 4.77 -6.66
C ILE A 75 -14.96 4.77 -5.57
N GLU A 76 -14.83 5.66 -4.60
CA GLU A 76 -15.80 5.87 -3.53
C GLU A 76 -16.01 7.38 -3.39
N ASP A 77 -17.27 7.82 -3.44
CA ASP A 77 -17.64 9.24 -3.32
C ASP A 77 -16.87 10.18 -4.30
N ASP A 78 -16.77 9.77 -5.57
CA ASP A 78 -16.01 10.46 -6.64
C ASP A 78 -14.48 10.52 -6.41
N LEU A 79 -13.98 9.98 -5.30
CA LEU A 79 -12.55 9.88 -4.99
C LEU A 79 -11.98 8.52 -5.41
N ILE A 80 -10.81 8.55 -6.05
CA ILE A 80 -10.10 7.34 -6.47
C ILE A 80 -9.13 6.93 -5.36
N TYR A 81 -9.37 5.76 -4.80
CA TYR A 81 -8.52 5.15 -3.78
C TYR A 81 -7.68 4.03 -4.37
N TYR A 82 -6.36 4.25 -4.39
CA TYR A 82 -5.37 3.29 -4.86
C TYR A 82 -4.90 2.39 -3.73
N TYR A 83 -4.86 1.09 -3.97
CA TYR A 83 -4.42 0.09 -3.00
C TYR A 83 -3.70 -1.08 -3.66
N ILE A 84 -2.90 -1.80 -2.88
CA ILE A 84 -2.32 -3.08 -3.29
C ILE A 84 -3.11 -4.18 -2.59
N ASP A 85 -3.60 -5.14 -3.38
CA ASP A 85 -4.04 -6.43 -2.86
C ASP A 85 -2.80 -7.27 -2.54
N VAL A 86 -2.48 -7.39 -1.26
CA VAL A 86 -1.26 -8.04 -0.78
C VAL A 86 -1.43 -9.56 -0.86
N GLU A 87 -0.63 -10.17 -1.72
CA GLU A 87 -0.53 -11.63 -1.83
C GLU A 87 0.55 -12.19 -0.89
N SER A 88 1.66 -11.48 -0.76
CA SER A 88 2.79 -11.88 0.07
C SER A 88 3.54 -10.66 0.61
N MET A 89 4.00 -10.75 1.85
CA MET A 89 4.76 -9.71 2.53
C MET A 89 5.99 -10.34 3.17
N THR A 90 7.13 -9.66 3.07
CA THR A 90 8.40 -10.09 3.68
C THR A 90 9.07 -8.90 4.35
N ILE A 91 9.57 -9.11 5.56
CA ILE A 91 10.33 -8.11 6.32
C ILE A 91 11.79 -8.20 5.88
N ILE A 92 12.43 -7.04 5.62
CA ILE A 92 13.82 -6.96 5.13
C ILE A 92 14.70 -6.04 5.99
#